data_AF-A0A964J5Z3-F1
#
_entry.id   AF-A0A964J5Z3-F1
#
_cell.length_a   1.000
_cell.length_b   1.000
_cell.length_c   1.000
_cell.angle_alpha   90.00
_cell.angle_beta   90.00
_cell.angle_gamma   90.00
#
_symmetry.space_group_name_H-M   'P 1'
#
loop_
_entity.id
_entity.type
_entity.pdbx_description
1 polymer ?
#
loop_
_entity_poly.entity_id
_entity_poly.type
_entity_poly.pdbx_seq_one_letter_code
_entity_poly.pdbx_strand_id
1 'polypeptide(L)'
;RRDIERLDDLSEVLAEGIRCGLENRDDALEYALQFGRGIDEAVADRFIEMYVNELTEDYGDEGRSAVAELLRRGEEIGVFPEPVRLDFV
;
A
#
# COMPACT_ATOMS: atom_id res chain seq x y z
N ARG A 1 10.07 -3.93 20.11
CA ARG A 1 11.36 -3.60 19.48
C ARG A 1 11.15 -3.88 18.00
N ARG A 2 11.33 -2.91 17.08
CA ARG A 2 11.25 -3.20 15.65
C ARG A 2 12.57 -3.89 15.30
N ASP A 3 12.55 -5.18 15.00
CA ASP A 3 13.74 -5.99 14.73
C ASP A 3 14.20 -5.87 13.26
N ILE A 4 13.95 -4.71 12.62
CA ILE A 4 14.30 -4.45 11.23
C ILE A 4 15.22 -3.23 11.23
N GLU A 5 16.52 -3.47 11.20
CA GLU A 5 17.56 -2.41 11.23
C GLU A 5 17.58 -1.53 9.97
N ARG A 6 16.89 -1.96 8.90
CA ARG A 6 16.89 -1.33 7.57
C ARG A 6 15.48 -1.01 7.08
N LEU A 7 14.61 -0.53 7.96
CA LEU A 7 13.22 -0.20 7.61
C LEU A 7 13.14 0.89 6.55
N ASP A 8 13.93 1.94 6.70
CA ASP A 8 13.94 3.08 5.79
C ASP A 8 14.39 2.62 4.39
N ASP A 9 15.50 1.87 4.32
CA ASP A 9 16.00 1.27 3.08
C ASP A 9 14.97 0.35 2.41
N LEU A 10 14.26 -0.47 3.21
CA LEU A 10 13.21 -1.34 2.67
C LEU A 10 12.03 -0.53 2.13
N SER A 11 11.61 0.51 2.86
CA SER A 11 10.52 1.40 2.45
C SER A 11 10.86 2.11 1.14
N GLU A 12 12.09 2.57 1.00
CA GLU A 12 12.59 3.22 -0.21
C GLU A 12 12.58 2.25 -1.40
N VAL A 13 13.13 1.04 -1.25
CA VAL A 13 13.14 0.02 -2.31
C VAL A 13 11.72 -0.37 -2.74
N LEU A 14 10.77 -0.45 -1.81
CA LEU A 14 9.36 -0.72 -2.14
C LEU A 14 8.72 0.43 -2.92
N ALA A 15 8.94 1.69 -2.49
CA ALA A 15 8.45 2.86 -3.19
C ALA A 15 9.02 2.96 -4.62
N GLU A 16 10.32 2.71 -4.79
CA GLU A 16 10.96 2.65 -6.11
C GLU A 16 10.38 1.54 -6.99
N GLY A 17 10.10 0.36 -6.43
CA GLY A 17 9.48 -0.75 -7.15
C GLY A 17 8.06 -0.41 -7.63
N ILE A 18 7.26 0.26 -6.80
CA ILE A 18 5.92 0.72 -7.16
C ILE A 18 6.00 1.77 -8.27
N ARG A 19 6.86 2.78 -8.12
CA ARG A 19 7.07 3.82 -9.13
C ARG A 19 7.49 3.23 -10.48
N CYS A 20 8.43 2.28 -10.46
CA CYS A 20 8.86 1.56 -11.66
C CYS A 20 7.69 0.83 -12.34
N GLY A 21 6.83 0.15 -11.57
CA GLY A 21 5.64 -0.50 -12.11
C GLY A 21 4.60 0.48 -12.69
N LEU A 22 4.43 1.65 -12.07
CA LEU A 22 3.54 2.71 -12.57
C LEU A 22 4.07 3.34 -13.86
N GLU A 23 5.39 3.59 -13.95
CA GLU A 23 6.04 4.14 -15.15
C GLU A 23 6.09 3.15 -16.32
N ASN A 24 6.08 1.84 -16.05
CA ASN A 24 6.15 0.75 -17.04
C ASN A 24 4.88 -0.12 -16.99
N ARG A 25 3.71 0.54 -17.09
CA ARG A 25 2.41 -0.08 -16.81
C ARG A 25 2.10 -1.31 -17.67
N ASP A 26 2.36 -1.26 -18.98
CA ASP A 26 2.06 -2.36 -19.89
C ASP A 26 2.85 -3.63 -19.52
N ASP A 27 4.16 -3.49 -19.31
CA ASP A 27 5.04 -4.59 -18.89
C ASP A 27 4.66 -5.13 -17.50
N ALA A 28 4.31 -4.23 -16.57
CA ALA A 28 3.86 -4.59 -15.24
C ALA A 28 2.53 -5.36 -15.27
N LEU A 29 1.60 -4.96 -16.14
CA LEU A 29 0.31 -5.63 -16.34
C LEU A 29 0.50 -7.02 -16.97
N GLU A 30 1.35 -7.14 -18.00
CA GLU A 30 1.68 -8.43 -18.63
C GLU A 30 2.20 -9.44 -17.58
N TYR A 31 3.11 -8.99 -16.72
CA TYR A 31 3.60 -9.82 -15.61
C TYR A 31 2.49 -10.15 -14.60
N ALA A 32 1.68 -9.16 -14.19
CA ALA A 32 0.62 -9.35 -13.20
C ALA A 32 -0.47 -10.34 -13.66
N LEU A 33 -0.79 -10.37 -14.96
CA LEU A 33 -1.80 -11.25 -15.54
C LEU A 33 -1.50 -12.73 -15.35
N GLN A 34 -0.22 -13.11 -15.23
CA GLN A 34 0.18 -14.49 -14.90
C GLN A 34 -0.39 -14.97 -13.56
N PHE A 35 -0.72 -14.03 -12.65
CA PHE A 35 -1.30 -14.29 -11.34
C PHE A 35 -2.82 -14.03 -11.30
N GLY A 36 -3.40 -13.51 -12.38
CA GLY A 36 -4.81 -13.12 -12.48
C GLY A 36 -5.83 -14.26 -12.59
N ARG A 37 -5.38 -15.53 -12.62
CA ARG A 37 -6.24 -16.74 -12.64
C ARG A 37 -7.29 -16.75 -13.77
N GLY A 38 -6.93 -16.25 -14.95
CA GLY A 38 -7.81 -16.24 -16.14
C GLY A 38 -8.81 -15.08 -16.16
N ILE A 39 -8.58 -14.04 -15.35
CA ILE A 39 -9.28 -12.77 -15.48
C ILE A 39 -9.00 -12.15 -16.86
N ASP A 40 -10.01 -11.49 -17.42
CA ASP A 40 -9.85 -10.68 -18.62
C ASP A 40 -8.89 -9.51 -18.38
N GLU A 41 -8.07 -9.19 -19.38
CA GLU A 41 -7.03 -8.15 -19.27
C GLU A 41 -7.59 -6.78 -18.92
N ALA A 42 -8.67 -6.34 -19.57
CA ALA A 42 -9.28 -5.04 -19.29
C ALA A 42 -9.94 -5.01 -17.90
N VAL A 43 -10.37 -6.16 -17.39
CA VAL A 43 -10.86 -6.25 -16.00
C VAL A 43 -9.69 -6.22 -15.02
N ALA A 44 -8.58 -6.89 -15.32
CA ALA A 44 -7.37 -6.88 -14.49
C ALA A 44 -6.78 -5.48 -14.37
N ASP A 45 -6.65 -4.77 -15.50
CA ASP A 45 -6.09 -3.42 -15.54
C ASP A 45 -6.87 -2.48 -14.63
N ARG A 46 -8.20 -2.45 -14.76
CA ARG A 46 -9.06 -1.64 -13.88
C ARG A 46 -8.97 -2.07 -12.42
N PHE A 47 -8.93 -3.36 -12.15
CA PHE A 47 -8.81 -3.86 -10.78
C PHE A 47 -7.48 -3.44 -10.14
N ILE A 48 -6.37 -3.50 -10.89
CA ILE A 48 -5.05 -3.10 -10.42
C ILE A 48 -5.02 -1.59 -10.16
N GLU A 49 -5.58 -0.77 -11.07
CA GLU A 49 -5.64 0.69 -10.92
C GLU A 49 -6.31 1.14 -9.60
N MET A 50 -7.32 0.39 -9.14
CA MET A 50 -8.02 0.69 -7.88
C MET A 50 -7.12 0.58 -6.64
N TYR A 51 -6.02 -0.18 -6.69
CA TYR A 51 -5.19 -0.50 -5.53
C TYR A 51 -3.69 -0.20 -5.73
N VAL A 52 -3.25 0.07 -6.95
CA VAL A 52 -1.87 0.39 -7.31
C VAL A 52 -1.87 1.71 -8.07
N ASN A 53 -1.62 2.79 -7.33
CA ASN A 53 -1.57 4.17 -7.80
C ASN A 53 -0.64 4.98 -6.88
N GLU A 54 -0.66 6.31 -6.99
CA GLU A 54 0.20 7.22 -6.23
C GLU A 54 0.02 7.06 -4.72
N LEU A 55 -1.18 6.71 -4.23
CA LEU A 55 -1.42 6.46 -2.81
C LEU A 55 -0.72 5.17 -2.31
N THR A 56 -0.46 4.24 -3.22
CA THR A 56 0.29 3.01 -2.92
C THR A 56 1.78 3.31 -2.80
N GLU A 57 2.29 4.23 -3.62
CA GLU A 57 3.67 4.72 -3.54
C GLU A 57 3.89 5.54 -2.26
N ASP A 58 3.06 6.57 -2.04
CA ASP A 58 3.02 7.36 -0.81
C ASP A 58 1.62 7.94 -0.62
N TYR A 59 0.93 7.49 0.43
CA TYR A 59 -0.40 7.98 0.80
C TYR A 59 -0.38 9.39 1.45
N GLY A 60 0.81 9.94 1.71
CA GLY A 60 1.01 11.31 2.16
C GLY A 60 0.34 11.64 3.50
N ASP A 61 0.27 12.94 3.81
CA ASP A 61 -0.27 13.42 5.09
C ASP A 61 -1.77 13.12 5.25
N GLU A 62 -2.53 13.13 4.15
CA GLU A 62 -3.94 12.79 4.16
C GLU A 62 -4.14 11.31 4.51
N GLY A 63 -3.37 10.41 3.90
CA GLY A 63 -3.41 8.98 4.23
C GLY A 63 -2.95 8.69 5.65
N ARG A 64 -1.88 9.36 6.12
CA ARG A 64 -1.42 9.27 7.53
C ARG A 64 -2.54 9.67 8.49
N SER A 65 -3.25 10.75 8.17
CA SER A 65 -4.40 11.24 8.96
C SER A 65 -5.58 10.28 8.91
N ALA A 66 -5.88 9.70 7.74
CA ALA A 66 -6.94 8.71 7.59
C ALA A 66 -6.68 7.44 8.42
N VAL A 67 -5.43 6.95 8.45
CA VAL A 67 -5.02 5.81 9.29
C VAL A 67 -5.18 6.14 10.77
N ALA A 68 -4.72 7.33 11.19
CA ALA A 68 -4.86 7.78 12.58
C ALA A 68 -6.33 7.87 13.00
N GLU A 69 -7.19 8.43 12.14
CA GLU A 69 -8.63 8.55 12.42
C GLU A 69 -9.33 7.19 12.49
N LEU A 70 -8.99 6.27 11.59
CA LEU A 70 -9.53 4.91 11.61
C LEU A 70 -9.23 4.21 12.93
N LEU A 71 -7.97 4.28 13.39
CA LEU A 71 -7.55 3.67 14.64
C LEU A 71 -8.19 4.34 15.86
N ARG A 72 -8.28 5.68 15.85
CA ARG A 72 -8.97 6.44 16.90
C ARG A 72 -10.43 6.00 17.07
N ARG A 73 -11.18 5.84 15.97
CA ARG A 73 -12.56 5.33 16.02
C ARG A 73 -12.63 3.89 16.52
N GLY A 74 -11.63 3.08 16.17
CA GLY A 74 -11.50 1.71 16.69
C GLY A 74 -11.29 1.68 18.21
N GLU A 75 -10.47 2.59 18.74
CA GLU A 75 -10.28 2.75 20.19
C GLU A 75 -11.56 3.19 20.90
N GLU A 76 -12.31 4.14 20.33
CA GLU A 76 -13.58 4.63 20.92
C GLU A 76 -14.61 3.53 21.12
N ILE A 77 -14.62 2.50 20.26
CA ILE A 77 -15.54 1.37 20.35
C ILE A 77 -14.91 0.13 20.99
N GLY A 78 -13.67 0.22 21.47
CA GLY A 78 -12.98 -0.87 22.17
C GLY A 78 -12.56 -2.03 21.26
N VAL A 79 -12.19 -1.77 19.98
CA VAL A 79 -11.65 -2.81 19.07
C VAL A 79 -10.36 -3.43 19.62
N PHE A 80 -9.57 -2.64 20.35
CA PHE A 80 -8.27 -3.05 20.88
C PHE A 80 -8.28 -3.03 22.42
N PRO A 81 -7.50 -3.92 23.07
CA PRO A 81 -7.38 -3.93 24.52
C PRO A 81 -6.58 -2.72 25.05
N GLU A 82 -5.72 -2.13 24.23
CA GLU A 82 -4.87 -0.99 24.56
C GLU A 82 -4.75 -0.05 23.34
N PRO A 83 -4.46 1.25 23.54
CA PRO A 83 -4.27 2.20 22.45
C PRO A 83 -3.12 1.85 21.51
N VAL A 84 -3.29 2.14 20.21
CA VAL A 84 -2.30 1.86 19.18
C VAL A 84 -1.36 3.04 19.00
N ARG A 85 -0.06 2.82 19.25
CA ARG A 85 0.97 3.82 18.94
C ARG A 85 1.36 3.74 17.47
N LEU A 86 1.06 4.80 16.72
CA LEU A 86 1.49 4.94 15.33
C LEU A 86 2.91 5.50 15.25
N ASP A 87 3.73 4.85 14.43
CA ASP A 87 4.99 5.39 13.94
C ASP A 87 5.08 5.14 12.44
N PHE A 88 5.38 6.21 11.73
CA PHE A 88 5.60 6.18 10.31
C PHE A 88 7.09 6.05 9.99
N VAL A 89 7.35 5.45 8.82
CA VAL A 89 8.65 5.47 8.15
C VAL A 89 8.61 6.60 7.11
#